data_AF-A0AAW3ZXR5-F1
#
_entry.id   AF-A0AAW3ZXR5-F1
#
_cell.length_a   1.000
_cell.length_b   1.000
_cell.length_c   1.000
_cell.angle_alpha   90.00
_cell.angle_beta   90.00
_cell.angle_gamma   90.00
#
_symmetry.space_group_name_H-M   'P 1'
#
loop_
_entity.id
_entity.type
_entity.pdbx_description
1 polymer ?
#
loop_
_entity_poly.entity_id
_entity_poly.type
_entity_poly.pdbx_seq_one_letter_code
_entity_poly.pdbx_strand_id
1 'polypeptide(L)'
;TDTNSEADGIADRVELSGSTNQPNTNVTISVADKVIGTVTTDSEGKFNISIDTTDVQPNTNVTASVTDKAGNTSTDNNSATSLNFTDNTKPEITLNTPIITDTNSEADGIADRVELSGSTNQPNTNVTISVADKVIGTVTTDSEGKFNISI
;
A
#
# COMPACT_ATOMS: atom_id res chain seq x y z
N THR A 1 -8.26 3.93 3.74
CA THR A 1 -7.81 2.71 3.07
C THR A 1 -6.74 3.10 2.08
N ASP A 2 -5.62 2.41 2.14
CA ASP A 2 -4.56 2.42 1.14
C ASP A 2 -4.90 1.32 0.11
N THR A 3 -5.08 1.71 -1.16
CA THR A 3 -5.68 0.89 -2.22
C THR A 3 -4.84 0.82 -3.49
N ASN A 4 -3.68 1.46 -3.50
CA ASN A 4 -2.73 1.38 -4.59
C ASN A 4 -2.15 -0.05 -4.72
N SER A 5 -1.38 -0.26 -5.79
CA SER A 5 -0.78 -1.56 -6.07
C SER A 5 0.25 -1.95 -5.01
N GLU A 6 1.05 -1.01 -4.52
CA GLU A 6 2.04 -1.21 -3.46
C GLU A 6 1.61 -0.43 -2.23
N ALA A 7 1.22 -1.10 -1.15
CA ALA A 7 0.82 -0.43 0.09
C ALA A 7 1.95 0.50 0.59
N ASP A 8 1.82 1.79 0.34
CA ASP A 8 2.82 2.83 0.62
C ASP A 8 2.60 3.47 2.00
N GLY A 9 1.56 3.04 2.71
CA GLY A 9 1.21 3.57 4.02
C GLY A 9 0.48 4.90 3.96
N ILE A 10 0.04 5.33 2.76
CA ILE A 10 -0.75 6.52 2.54
C ILE A 10 -2.19 6.08 2.25
N ALA A 11 -3.15 6.55 3.05
CA ALA A 11 -4.55 6.37 2.70
C ALA A 11 -4.89 7.11 1.41
N ASP A 12 -5.54 6.42 0.48
CA ASP A 12 -6.14 7.02 -0.73
C ASP A 12 -7.60 7.43 -0.49
N ARG A 13 -8.24 6.84 0.50
CA ARG A 13 -9.68 6.99 0.78
C ARG A 13 -9.99 6.94 2.26
N VAL A 14 -11.00 7.65 2.71
CA VAL A 14 -11.52 7.60 4.08
C VAL A 14 -13.01 7.29 4.08
N GLU A 15 -13.44 6.44 5.00
CA GLU A 15 -14.84 6.17 5.31
C GLU A 15 -15.21 6.90 6.60
N LEU A 16 -16.26 7.72 6.56
CA LEU A 16 -16.73 8.51 7.70
C LEU A 16 -18.21 8.24 7.91
N SER A 17 -18.59 8.06 9.18
CA SER A 17 -19.97 7.90 9.61
C SER A 17 -20.25 8.81 10.79
N GLY A 18 -21.47 9.35 10.87
CA GLY A 18 -21.87 10.17 12.00
C GLY A 18 -23.37 10.42 12.04
N SER A 19 -23.79 11.26 12.98
CA SER A 19 -25.19 11.65 13.13
C SER A 19 -25.32 13.06 13.68
N THR A 20 -26.46 13.68 13.42
CA THR A 20 -26.86 15.00 13.91
C THR A 20 -28.37 15.04 14.12
N ASN A 21 -28.87 16.01 14.89
CA ASN A 21 -30.31 16.25 15.04
C ASN A 21 -30.94 17.01 13.86
N GLN A 22 -30.18 17.25 12.79
CA GLN A 22 -30.63 17.91 11.56
C GLN A 22 -30.83 16.89 10.44
N PRO A 23 -32.05 16.33 10.25
CA PRO A 23 -32.33 15.40 9.17
C PRO A 23 -32.43 16.10 7.81
N ASN A 24 -32.03 15.40 6.74
CA ASN A 24 -32.02 15.92 5.37
C ASN A 24 -31.23 17.24 5.21
N THR A 25 -30.12 17.37 5.94
CA THR A 25 -29.28 18.58 6.00
C THR A 25 -27.85 18.25 5.57
N ASN A 26 -27.18 19.21 4.93
CA ASN A 26 -25.80 19.03 4.50
C ASN A 26 -24.82 19.11 5.68
N VAL A 27 -23.95 18.11 5.75
CA VAL A 27 -22.77 18.06 6.61
C VAL A 27 -21.54 18.30 5.74
N THR A 28 -20.69 19.22 6.17
CA THR A 28 -19.41 19.53 5.53
C THR A 28 -18.28 18.85 6.31
N ILE A 29 -17.40 18.16 5.62
CA ILE A 29 -16.22 17.51 6.20
C ILE A 29 -14.97 18.27 5.78
N SER A 30 -14.11 18.61 6.73
CA SER A 30 -12.87 19.33 6.49
C SER A 30 -11.68 18.77 7.27
N VAL A 31 -10.48 19.04 6.74
CA VAL A 31 -9.18 18.75 7.35
C VAL A 31 -8.35 20.02 7.24
N ALA A 32 -7.81 20.51 8.37
CA ALA A 32 -7.03 21.75 8.40
C ALA A 32 -7.70 22.91 7.63
N ASP A 33 -9.00 23.11 7.88
CA ASP A 33 -9.88 24.11 7.22
C ASP A 33 -10.14 23.92 5.72
N LYS A 34 -9.54 22.90 5.08
CA LYS A 34 -9.85 22.50 3.70
C LYS A 34 -11.04 21.56 3.69
N VAL A 35 -12.09 21.90 2.93
CA VAL A 35 -13.22 21.00 2.69
C VAL A 35 -12.76 19.83 1.83
N ILE A 36 -12.98 18.61 2.32
CA ILE A 36 -12.65 17.36 1.61
C ILE A 36 -13.90 16.62 1.13
N GLY A 37 -15.08 16.93 1.68
CA GLY A 37 -16.33 16.31 1.25
C GLY A 37 -17.57 16.95 1.84
N THR A 38 -18.71 16.62 1.25
CA THR A 38 -20.04 17.01 1.75
C THR A 38 -21.00 15.85 1.60
N VAL A 39 -21.90 15.67 2.57
CA VAL A 39 -22.91 14.60 2.56
C VAL A 39 -24.21 15.13 3.13
N THR A 40 -25.35 14.69 2.60
CA THR A 40 -26.66 15.00 3.18
C THR A 40 -27.06 13.89 4.15
N THR A 41 -27.51 14.27 5.34
CA THR A 41 -28.03 13.32 6.34
C THR A 41 -29.35 12.71 5.87
N ASP A 42 -29.64 11.50 6.32
CA ASP A 42 -30.92 10.84 6.07
C ASP A 42 -32.06 11.45 6.92
N SER A 43 -33.25 10.85 6.84
CA SER A 43 -34.43 11.27 7.63
C SER A 43 -34.27 11.10 9.15
N GLU A 44 -33.30 10.32 9.60
CA GLU A 44 -32.94 10.13 11.01
C GLU A 44 -31.75 11.00 11.43
N GLY A 45 -31.16 11.78 10.50
CA GLY A 45 -30.00 12.62 10.77
C GLY A 45 -28.66 11.88 10.72
N LYS A 46 -28.61 10.64 10.22
CA LYS A 46 -27.36 9.88 10.06
C LYS A 46 -26.72 10.14 8.71
N PHE A 47 -25.41 9.99 8.63
CA PHE A 47 -24.69 10.04 7.36
C PHE A 47 -23.57 9.00 7.32
N ASN A 48 -23.26 8.55 6.11
CA ASN A 48 -22.06 7.78 5.78
C ASN A 48 -21.50 8.35 4.48
N ILE A 49 -20.19 8.57 4.41
CA ILE A 49 -19.52 9.09 3.22
C ILE A 49 -18.15 8.43 3.05
N SER A 50 -17.85 8.11 1.79
CA SER A 50 -16.54 7.69 1.33
C SER A 50 -15.91 8.85 0.55
N ILE A 51 -14.68 9.22 0.89
CA ILE A 51 -13.96 10.34 0.27
C ILE A 51 -12.60 9.85 -0.21
N ASP A 52 -12.36 9.90 -1.52
CA ASP A 52 -11.03 9.69 -2.09
C ASP A 52 -10.17 10.92 -1.80
N THR A 53 -9.23 10.79 -0.86
CA THR A 53 -8.32 11.85 -0.43
C THR A 53 -7.11 11.27 0.26
N THR A 54 -5.95 11.86 -0.01
CA THR A 54 -4.70 11.62 0.72
C THR A 54 -4.51 12.57 1.90
N ASP A 55 -5.42 13.53 2.11
CA ASP A 55 -5.33 14.52 3.19
C ASP A 55 -5.59 13.91 4.58
N VAL A 56 -6.25 12.73 4.64
CA VAL A 56 -6.57 12.04 5.90
C VAL A 56 -5.67 10.83 6.08
N GLN A 57 -4.77 10.91 7.04
CA GLN A 57 -3.86 9.83 7.46
C GLN A 57 -4.10 9.48 8.93
N PRO A 58 -3.53 8.38 9.45
CA PRO A 58 -3.57 8.11 10.89
C PRO A 58 -3.12 9.33 11.71
N ASN A 59 -3.89 9.67 12.73
CA ASN A 59 -3.77 10.85 13.59
C ASN A 59 -4.13 12.20 12.93
N THR A 60 -4.65 12.22 11.70
CA THR A 60 -5.23 13.44 11.13
C THR A 60 -6.55 13.78 11.83
N ASN A 61 -6.71 15.02 12.28
CA ASN A 61 -7.97 15.50 12.84
C ASN A 61 -8.94 15.89 11.72
N VAL A 62 -10.13 15.30 11.73
CA VAL A 62 -11.21 15.55 10.77
C VAL A 62 -12.33 16.28 11.49
N THR A 63 -12.84 17.35 10.87
CA THR A 63 -13.94 18.16 11.40
C THR A 63 -15.18 17.96 10.55
N ALA A 64 -16.32 17.72 11.21
CA ALA A 64 -17.64 17.75 10.59
C ALA A 64 -18.40 18.99 11.06
N SER A 65 -19.08 19.67 10.14
CA SER A 65 -19.89 20.88 10.42
C SER A 65 -21.27 20.76 9.79
N VAL A 66 -22.30 21.17 10.52
CA VAL A 66 -23.68 21.19 10.06
C VAL A 66 -24.31 22.53 10.39
N THR A 67 -25.05 23.10 9.43
CA THR A 67 -25.78 24.36 9.60
C THR A 67 -27.27 24.10 9.41
N ASP A 68 -28.09 24.51 10.37
CA ASP A 68 -29.54 24.37 10.29
C ASP A 68 -30.17 25.41 9.32
N LYS A 69 -31.47 25.27 9.04
CA LYS A 69 -32.19 26.20 8.15
C LYS A 69 -32.28 27.63 8.68
N ALA A 70 -32.12 27.83 9.99
CA ALA A 70 -32.12 29.15 10.61
C ALA A 70 -30.72 29.80 10.59
N GLY A 71 -29.69 29.07 10.16
CA GLY A 71 -28.31 29.55 10.06
C GLY A 71 -27.45 29.26 11.29
N ASN A 72 -27.91 28.45 12.25
CA ASN A 72 -27.08 28.04 13.39
C ASN A 72 -26.15 26.90 13.00
N THR A 73 -24.89 26.97 13.40
CA THR A 73 -23.85 25.99 13.05
C THR A 73 -23.38 25.20 14.27
N SER A 74 -23.15 23.91 14.09
CA SER A 74 -22.49 23.03 15.05
C SER A 74 -21.33 22.28 14.39
N THR A 75 -20.28 22.00 15.15
CA THR A 75 -19.08 21.31 14.69
C THR A 75 -18.66 20.23 15.67
N ASP A 76 -18.18 19.10 15.15
CA ASP A 76 -17.53 18.05 15.93
C ASP A 76 -16.23 17.61 15.24
N ASN A 77 -15.27 17.08 15.98
CA ASN A 77 -14.01 16.60 15.41
C ASN A 77 -13.53 15.30 16.03
N ASN A 78 -12.84 14.50 15.22
CA ASN A 78 -12.24 13.26 15.66
C ASN A 78 -10.97 12.97 14.86
N SER A 79 -10.03 12.25 15.48
CA SER A 79 -8.80 11.83 14.83
C SER A 79 -8.97 10.50 14.13
N ALA A 80 -8.50 10.39 12.89
CA ALA A 80 -8.42 9.12 12.19
C ALA A 80 -7.48 8.16 12.93
N THR A 81 -7.93 6.93 13.20
CA THR A 81 -7.19 6.00 14.07
C THR A 81 -6.56 4.82 13.34
N SER A 82 -7.17 4.34 12.26
CA SER A 82 -6.74 3.12 11.58
C SER A 82 -6.53 3.34 10.09
N LEU A 83 -5.46 2.74 9.57
CA LEU A 83 -5.20 2.59 8.15
C LEU A 83 -5.36 1.11 7.80
N ASN A 84 -6.37 0.81 7.00
CA ASN A 84 -6.48 -0.49 6.33
C ASN A 84 -5.76 -0.39 4.99
N PHE A 85 -4.87 -1.33 4.68
CA PHE A 85 -4.17 -1.38 3.40
C PHE A 85 -4.51 -2.67 2.66
N THR A 86 -4.49 -2.62 1.32
CA THR A 86 -4.66 -3.80 0.48
C THR A 86 -3.54 -3.83 -0.55
N ASP A 87 -2.58 -4.73 -0.38
CA ASP A 87 -1.54 -4.99 -1.38
C ASP A 87 -2.02 -6.09 -2.34
N ASN A 88 -2.14 -5.76 -3.63
CA ASN A 88 -2.51 -6.70 -4.69
C ASN A 88 -1.34 -6.96 -5.67
N THR A 89 -0.14 -6.41 -5.41
CA THR A 89 1.02 -6.63 -6.26
C THR A 89 1.63 -7.99 -5.94
N LYS A 90 1.57 -8.89 -6.92
CA LYS A 90 2.23 -10.18 -6.81
C LYS A 90 3.76 -9.99 -6.86
N PRO A 91 4.55 -10.78 -6.12
CA PRO A 91 5.98 -10.88 -6.36
C PRO A 91 6.27 -11.35 -7.79
N GLU A 92 7.15 -10.62 -8.46
CA GLU A 92 7.69 -10.93 -9.77
C GLU A 92 9.17 -11.25 -9.66
N ILE A 93 9.65 -12.18 -10.48
CA ILE A 93 11.06 -12.54 -10.57
C ILE A 93 11.43 -12.78 -12.02
N THR A 94 12.57 -12.23 -12.42
CA THR A 94 13.21 -12.48 -13.71
C THR A 94 14.57 -13.09 -13.46
N LEU A 95 14.90 -14.14 -14.20
CA LEU A 95 16.20 -14.79 -14.17
C LEU A 95 16.91 -14.53 -15.50
N ASN A 96 18.14 -14.04 -15.44
CA ASN A 96 18.99 -13.90 -16.62
C ASN A 96 19.56 -15.27 -17.02
N THR A 97 20.04 -15.36 -18.26
CA THR A 97 20.76 -16.56 -18.73
C THR A 97 21.93 -16.88 -17.79
N PRO A 98 21.99 -18.09 -17.20
CA PRO A 98 23.09 -18.50 -16.35
C PRO A 98 24.42 -18.47 -17.11
N ILE A 99 25.48 -18.06 -16.43
CA ILE A 99 26.85 -18.18 -16.95
C ILE A 99 27.49 -19.40 -16.30
N ILE A 100 27.91 -20.35 -17.12
CA ILE A 100 28.56 -21.59 -16.68
C ILE A 100 30.01 -21.54 -17.08
N THR A 101 30.91 -21.79 -16.13
CA THR A 101 32.36 -21.84 -16.37
C THR A 101 32.90 -23.21 -15.98
N ASP A 102 33.60 -23.85 -16.92
CA ASP A 102 34.40 -25.06 -16.73
C ASP A 102 35.83 -24.72 -17.18
N THR A 103 36.74 -24.63 -16.21
CA THR A 103 38.11 -24.12 -16.34
C THR A 103 39.16 -25.10 -15.84
N ASN A 104 38.74 -26.26 -15.31
CA ASN A 104 39.67 -27.28 -14.86
C ASN A 104 40.40 -27.91 -16.07
N SER A 105 41.50 -28.64 -15.81
CA SER A 105 42.39 -29.12 -16.89
C SER A 105 41.80 -30.22 -17.76
N GLU A 106 40.69 -30.84 -17.35
CA GLU A 106 39.98 -31.86 -18.12
C GLU A 106 38.57 -31.36 -18.34
N ALA A 107 38.25 -30.83 -19.53
CA ALA A 107 36.88 -30.46 -19.87
C ALA A 107 35.96 -31.71 -19.80
N ASP A 108 35.43 -31.97 -18.62
CA ASP A 108 34.64 -33.14 -18.25
C ASP A 108 33.13 -32.86 -18.40
N GLY A 109 32.78 -31.62 -18.74
CA GLY A 109 31.41 -31.17 -18.94
C GLY A 109 30.68 -30.91 -17.62
N ILE A 110 31.40 -30.86 -16.49
CA ILE A 110 30.87 -30.47 -15.19
C ILE A 110 31.29 -29.02 -14.92
N ALA A 111 30.32 -28.18 -14.57
CA ALA A 111 30.59 -26.79 -14.25
C ALA A 111 31.42 -26.64 -12.96
N ASP A 112 32.50 -25.87 -13.01
CA ASP A 112 33.26 -25.45 -11.82
C ASP A 112 32.55 -24.30 -11.08
N ARG A 113 31.85 -23.45 -11.83
CA ARG A 113 31.14 -22.29 -11.30
C ARG A 113 29.92 -21.95 -12.13
N VAL A 114 28.82 -21.64 -11.46
CA VAL A 114 27.61 -21.09 -12.08
C VAL A 114 27.32 -19.72 -11.49
N GLU A 115 27.20 -18.72 -12.34
CA GLU A 115 26.76 -17.38 -11.95
C GLU A 115 25.30 -17.19 -12.37
N LEU A 116 24.46 -16.86 -11.40
CA LEU A 116 23.05 -16.58 -11.59
C LEU A 116 22.77 -15.13 -11.21
N SER A 117 22.07 -14.43 -12.09
CA SER A 117 21.63 -13.07 -11.82
C SER A 117 20.19 -12.87 -12.25
N GLY A 118 19.56 -11.84 -11.71
CA GLY A 118 18.19 -11.52 -12.01
C GLY A 118 17.69 -10.34 -11.21
N SER A 119 16.37 -10.16 -11.22
CA SER A 119 15.71 -9.11 -10.45
C SER A 119 14.33 -9.54 -9.97
N THR A 120 13.86 -8.91 -8.91
CA THR A 120 12.49 -8.99 -8.40
C THR A 120 11.90 -7.59 -8.29
N ASN A 121 10.58 -7.48 -8.17
CA ASN A 121 9.90 -6.24 -7.77
C ASN A 121 9.86 -6.05 -6.24
N GLN A 122 10.68 -6.81 -5.50
CA GLN A 122 10.67 -6.87 -4.04
C GLN A 122 12.11 -6.63 -3.55
N PRO A 123 12.50 -5.38 -3.27
CA PRO A 123 13.85 -5.06 -2.82
C PRO A 123 14.14 -5.63 -1.42
N ASN A 124 15.40 -5.91 -1.12
CA ASN A 124 15.85 -6.46 0.16
C ASN A 124 15.13 -7.78 0.56
N THR A 125 14.68 -8.57 -0.43
CA THR A 125 13.98 -9.83 -0.21
C THR A 125 14.89 -11.02 -0.48
N ASN A 126 14.58 -12.16 0.12
CA ASN A 126 15.33 -13.40 -0.12
C ASN A 126 14.84 -14.10 -1.38
N VAL A 127 15.77 -14.42 -2.27
CA VAL A 127 15.58 -15.28 -3.45
C VAL A 127 16.26 -16.61 -3.18
N THR A 128 15.48 -17.70 -3.19
CA THR A 128 15.98 -19.06 -3.06
C THR A 128 16.15 -19.70 -4.43
N ILE A 129 17.32 -20.29 -4.67
CA ILE A 129 17.67 -20.94 -5.93
C ILE A 129 17.75 -22.44 -5.68
N SER A 130 17.07 -23.20 -6.53
CA SER A 130 16.99 -24.66 -6.45
C SER A 130 17.18 -25.30 -7.81
N VAL A 131 17.81 -26.48 -7.83
CA VAL A 131 17.94 -27.34 -9.02
C VAL A 131 17.37 -28.71 -8.66
N ALA A 132 16.43 -29.21 -9.47
CA ALA A 132 15.73 -30.47 -9.20
C ALA A 132 15.22 -30.57 -7.75
N ASP A 133 14.53 -29.52 -7.29
CA ASP A 133 13.97 -29.37 -5.94
C ASP A 133 14.99 -29.33 -4.78
N LYS A 134 16.29 -29.35 -5.06
CA LYS A 134 17.35 -29.14 -4.07
C LYS A 134 17.75 -27.67 -4.04
N VAL A 135 17.61 -27.03 -2.88
CA VAL A 135 18.13 -25.67 -2.65
C VAL A 135 19.66 -25.70 -2.76
N ILE A 136 20.20 -24.83 -3.61
CA ILE A 136 21.65 -24.70 -3.84
C ILE A 136 22.19 -23.34 -3.40
N GLY A 137 21.31 -22.35 -3.17
CA GLY A 137 21.71 -21.06 -2.64
C GLY A 137 20.52 -20.19 -2.29
N THR A 138 20.78 -19.18 -1.47
CA THR A 138 19.86 -18.09 -1.19
C THR A 138 20.64 -16.79 -1.26
N VAL A 139 20.06 -15.76 -1.89
CA VAL A 139 20.64 -14.42 -2.00
C VAL A 139 19.59 -13.39 -1.66
N THR A 140 19.99 -12.28 -1.03
CA THR A 140 19.09 -11.15 -0.78
C THR A 140 19.21 -10.14 -1.92
N THR A 141 18.10 -9.64 -2.43
CA THR A 141 18.09 -8.59 -3.46
C THR A 141 18.58 -7.27 -2.88
N ASP A 142 19.16 -6.42 -3.72
CA ASP A 142 19.53 -5.06 -3.33
C ASP A 142 18.30 -4.12 -3.23
N SER A 143 18.54 -2.84 -2.97
CA SER A 143 17.50 -1.81 -2.90
C SER A 143 16.75 -1.57 -4.22
N GLU A 144 17.29 -2.05 -5.34
CA GLU A 144 16.66 -2.02 -6.66
C GLU A 144 16.03 -3.37 -7.04
N GLY A 145 16.03 -4.36 -6.14
CA GLY A 145 15.49 -5.69 -6.39
C GLY A 145 16.41 -6.60 -7.20
N LYS A 146 17.66 -6.22 -7.48
CA LYS A 146 18.60 -7.05 -8.25
C LYS A 146 19.35 -8.03 -7.36
N PHE A 147 19.69 -9.19 -7.92
CA PHE A 147 20.54 -10.17 -7.25
C PHE A 147 21.58 -10.76 -8.19
N ASN A 148 22.71 -11.16 -7.61
CA ASN A 148 23.73 -11.98 -8.25
C ASN A 148 24.25 -12.99 -7.21
N ILE A 149 24.35 -14.26 -7.59
CA ILE A 149 24.99 -15.29 -6.79
C ILE A 149 25.93 -16.11 -7.67
N SER A 150 27.07 -16.48 -7.10
CA SER A 150 27.97 -17.49 -7.64
C SER A 150 27.86 -18.74 -6.77
N ILE A 151 27.65 -19.88 -7.41
CA ILE A 151 27.54 -21.22 -6.79
C ILE A 151 28.48 -22.21 -7.47
#